data_AF-A0A6A6Y9N2-F1
#
_entry.id   AF-A0A6A6Y9N2-F1
#
_cell.length_a   1.000
_cell.length_b   1.000
_cell.length_c   1.000
_cell.angle_alpha   90.00
_cell.angle_beta   90.00
_cell.angle_gamma   90.00
#
_symmetry.space_group_name_H-M   'P 1'
#
loop_
_entity.id
_entity.type
_entity.pdbx_description
1 polymer ?
#
loop_
_entity_poly.entity_id
_entity_poly.type
_entity_poly.pdbx_seq_one_letter_code
_entity_poly.pdbx_strand_id
1 'polypeptide(L)'
;MLDVGDFRNAFSGRRRLLWTDGTLTEFVHSIFRPESILTNEGIKLDALFTARNLDRIAGFKVELTTNLADHLSFRDSDSTVMVFHHASFLKRQQGNPIFPAELITETLHTLSVLFPRGDRDAKRWYNKQEDPEELDLGLFECGLPHRRIEGYKYWHDRLVILKQAFDESRPATFSQWWNDRREGVQWYSLWIAIAFTVFFGLVQSIKGALQVYNGWHPTPIS
;
A
#
# COMPACT_ATOMS: atom_id res chain seq x y z
N MET A 1 -10.40 -18.68 -4.31
CA MET A 1 -11.42 -19.27 -5.20
C MET A 1 -11.44 -18.45 -6.49
N LEU A 2 -12.20 -18.86 -7.50
CA LEU A 2 -12.39 -18.08 -8.73
C LEU A 2 -13.88 -17.92 -8.96
N ASP A 3 -14.31 -16.67 -9.06
CA ASP A 3 -15.71 -16.36 -9.32
C ASP A 3 -15.91 -16.33 -10.84
N VAL A 4 -16.67 -17.30 -11.36
CA VAL A 4 -16.93 -17.47 -12.80
C VAL A 4 -18.44 -17.35 -13.03
N GLY A 5 -18.85 -16.46 -13.93
CA GLY A 5 -20.26 -16.24 -14.28
C GLY A 5 -20.72 -14.79 -14.25
N ASP A 6 -21.99 -14.58 -14.60
CA ASP A 6 -22.65 -13.26 -14.60
C ASP A 6 -23.48 -13.07 -13.33
N PHE A 7 -22.97 -12.27 -12.41
CA PHE A 7 -23.65 -11.94 -11.18
C PHE A 7 -24.44 -10.65 -11.37
N ARG A 8 -25.72 -10.78 -11.77
CA ARG A 8 -26.63 -9.67 -12.12
C ARG A 8 -26.78 -8.57 -11.05
N ASN A 9 -26.45 -8.87 -9.78
CA ASN A 9 -26.51 -7.92 -8.66
C ASN A 9 -25.13 -7.49 -8.13
N ALA A 10 -24.03 -7.92 -8.75
CA ALA A 10 -22.68 -7.56 -8.32
C ALA A 10 -22.16 -6.37 -9.15
N PHE A 11 -22.69 -5.17 -8.90
CA PHE A 11 -22.04 -3.93 -9.33
C PHE A 11 -20.74 -3.77 -8.54
N SER A 12 -19.65 -4.36 -9.02
CA SER A 12 -18.39 -4.40 -8.28
C SER A 12 -17.20 -3.88 -9.07
N GLY A 13 -17.39 -3.37 -10.29
CA GLY A 13 -16.26 -2.95 -11.14
C GLY A 13 -15.24 -4.08 -11.42
N ARG A 14 -15.57 -5.33 -11.07
CA ARG A 14 -14.70 -6.51 -11.20
C ARG A 14 -14.66 -6.98 -12.65
N ARG A 15 -13.53 -7.59 -13.03
CA ARG A 15 -13.38 -8.24 -14.34
C ARG A 15 -14.31 -9.45 -14.40
N ARG A 16 -15.24 -9.46 -15.36
CA ARG A 16 -16.12 -10.60 -15.59
C ARG A 16 -15.33 -11.75 -16.19
N LEU A 17 -15.37 -12.90 -15.53
CA LEU A 17 -14.76 -14.14 -16.02
C LEU A 17 -15.89 -15.04 -16.55
N LEU A 18 -15.94 -15.19 -17.87
CA LEU A 18 -16.92 -16.03 -18.55
C LEU A 18 -16.22 -17.26 -19.12
N TRP A 19 -16.59 -18.43 -18.62
CA TRP A 19 -16.12 -19.70 -19.15
C TRP A 19 -17.16 -20.22 -20.15
N THR A 20 -16.82 -20.17 -21.45
CA THR A 20 -17.72 -20.62 -22.53
C THR A 20 -17.35 -21.99 -23.05
N ASP A 21 -16.04 -22.29 -23.16
CA ASP A 21 -15.50 -23.47 -23.82
C ASP A 21 -14.19 -23.94 -23.17
N GLY A 22 -13.76 -25.16 -23.52
CA GLY A 22 -12.52 -25.77 -23.03
C GLY A 22 -12.63 -26.38 -21.62
N THR A 23 -11.52 -26.90 -21.10
CA THR A 23 -11.45 -27.43 -19.73
C THR A 23 -11.29 -26.29 -18.71
N LEU A 24 -11.67 -26.56 -17.45
CA LEU A 24 -11.49 -25.60 -16.36
C LEU A 24 -10.02 -25.18 -16.21
N THR A 25 -9.09 -26.13 -16.35
CA THR A 25 -7.66 -25.86 -16.29
C THR A 25 -7.22 -24.89 -17.38
N GLU A 26 -7.60 -25.15 -18.64
CA GLU A 26 -7.28 -24.24 -19.76
C GLU A 26 -7.86 -22.85 -19.54
N PHE A 27 -9.09 -22.77 -19.04
CA PHE A 27 -9.72 -21.50 -18.71
C PHE A 27 -8.95 -20.73 -17.62
N VAL A 28 -8.60 -21.38 -16.51
CA VAL A 28 -7.82 -20.75 -15.43
C VAL A 28 -6.46 -20.27 -15.91
N HIS A 29 -5.74 -21.10 -16.68
CA HIS A 29 -4.45 -20.72 -17.26
C HIS A 29 -4.58 -19.57 -18.27
N SER A 30 -5.70 -19.49 -18.99
CA SER A 30 -5.96 -18.38 -19.91
C SER A 30 -6.16 -17.03 -19.20
N ILE A 31 -6.70 -17.06 -17.98
CA ILE A 31 -6.92 -15.88 -17.13
C ILE A 31 -5.59 -15.37 -16.56
N PHE A 32 -4.75 -16.29 -16.08
CA PHE A 32 -3.49 -15.98 -15.44
C PHE A 32 -2.33 -16.18 -16.41
N ARG A 33 -2.06 -15.14 -17.21
CA ARG A 33 -0.89 -15.12 -18.08
C ARG A 33 0.28 -14.46 -17.35
N PRO A 34 1.47 -15.06 -17.37
CA PRO A 34 2.66 -14.42 -16.84
C PRO A 34 3.05 -13.27 -17.78
N GLU A 35 2.76 -12.03 -17.38
CA GLU A 35 3.09 -10.82 -18.11
C GLU A 35 3.71 -9.81 -17.15
N SER A 36 4.95 -9.41 -17.46
CA SER A 36 5.69 -8.35 -16.78
C SER A 36 6.02 -7.27 -17.80
N ILE A 37 5.02 -6.45 -18.14
CA ILE A 37 5.13 -5.44 -19.20
C ILE A 37 5.77 -4.17 -18.64
N LEU A 38 5.47 -3.82 -17.40
CA LEU A 38 5.96 -2.61 -16.76
C LEU A 38 7.44 -2.76 -16.37
N THR A 39 8.20 -1.66 -16.47
CA THR A 39 9.58 -1.62 -15.98
C THR A 39 9.60 -1.55 -14.46
N ASN A 40 10.57 -2.24 -13.86
CA ASN A 40 10.69 -2.34 -12.40
C ASN A 40 11.99 -1.74 -11.86
N GLU A 41 12.70 -0.94 -12.67
CA GLU A 41 13.99 -0.34 -12.30
C GLU A 41 13.88 0.44 -10.99
N GLY A 42 14.55 -0.06 -9.95
CA GLY A 42 14.61 0.58 -8.63
C GLY A 42 13.41 0.31 -7.71
N ILE A 43 12.39 -0.43 -8.14
CA ILE A 43 11.21 -0.72 -7.32
C ILE A 43 11.54 -1.82 -6.30
N LYS A 44 11.56 -1.45 -5.01
CA LYS A 44 11.76 -2.40 -3.90
C LYS A 44 10.55 -2.39 -2.98
N LEU A 45 10.02 -3.57 -2.68
CA LEU A 45 8.93 -3.74 -1.70
C LEU A 45 9.50 -3.62 -0.28
N ASP A 46 9.69 -2.38 0.16
CA ASP A 46 10.28 -2.07 1.46
C ASP A 46 9.41 -2.54 2.64
N ALA A 47 9.98 -2.52 3.84
CA ALA A 47 9.33 -3.04 5.05
C ALA A 47 7.99 -2.38 5.39
N LEU A 48 7.74 -1.16 4.89
CA LEU A 48 6.51 -0.42 5.12
C LEU A 48 5.42 -0.81 4.11
N PHE A 49 5.73 -1.50 3.02
CA PHE A 49 4.75 -1.97 2.05
C PHE A 49 3.97 -3.19 2.60
N THR A 50 3.04 -2.93 3.53
CA THR A 50 2.17 -3.92 4.17
C THR A 50 0.70 -3.53 4.00
N ALA A 51 -0.23 -4.48 4.04
CA ALA A 51 -1.66 -4.21 3.88
C ALA A 51 -2.16 -3.14 4.87
N ARG A 52 -1.74 -3.24 6.14
CA ARG A 52 -2.06 -2.21 7.15
C ARG A 52 -1.53 -0.84 6.77
N ASN A 53 -0.35 -0.75 6.18
CA ASN A 53 0.25 0.53 5.83
C ASN A 53 -0.29 1.08 4.51
N LEU A 54 -0.76 0.24 3.58
CA LEU A 54 -1.56 0.70 2.45
C LEU A 54 -2.78 1.49 2.95
N ASP A 55 -3.47 0.95 3.95
CA ASP A 55 -4.59 1.63 4.62
C ASP A 55 -4.13 2.85 5.43
N ARG A 56 -3.21 2.65 6.37
CA ARG A 56 -2.84 3.70 7.34
C ARG A 56 -1.98 4.81 6.77
N ILE A 57 -1.05 4.52 5.87
CA ILE A 57 -0.06 5.49 5.37
C ILE A 57 -0.52 6.09 4.05
N ALA A 58 -0.94 5.24 3.10
CA ALA A 58 -1.37 5.69 1.79
C ALA A 58 -2.85 6.09 1.71
N GLY A 59 -3.65 5.76 2.74
CA GLY A 59 -5.08 6.05 2.76
C GLY A 59 -5.89 5.18 1.78
N PHE A 60 -5.35 4.03 1.37
CA PHE A 60 -6.03 3.11 0.47
C PHE A 60 -7.04 2.26 1.22
N LYS A 61 -8.22 2.07 0.64
CA LYS A 61 -9.18 1.11 1.21
C LYS A 61 -8.73 -0.31 0.87
N VAL A 62 -8.18 -1.05 1.83
CA VAL A 62 -7.81 -2.45 1.59
C VAL A 62 -9.01 -3.35 1.83
N GLU A 63 -9.55 -3.91 0.75
CA GLU A 63 -10.68 -4.84 0.79
C GLU A 63 -10.19 -6.29 0.63
N LEU A 64 -10.61 -7.16 1.54
CA LEU A 64 -10.33 -8.58 1.46
C LEU A 64 -11.23 -9.22 0.39
N THR A 65 -10.67 -10.11 -0.44
CA THR A 65 -11.45 -10.81 -1.47
C THR A 65 -11.26 -12.32 -1.41
N THR A 66 -12.30 -13.06 -1.77
CA THR A 66 -12.29 -14.51 -1.93
C THR A 66 -11.98 -14.93 -3.39
N ASN A 67 -12.00 -13.96 -4.32
CA ASN A 67 -11.69 -14.15 -5.73
C ASN A 67 -10.20 -13.88 -6.00
N LEU A 68 -9.49 -14.91 -6.44
CA LEU A 68 -8.05 -14.83 -6.74
C LEU A 68 -7.77 -13.87 -7.90
N ALA A 69 -8.67 -13.76 -8.88
CA ALA A 69 -8.45 -12.89 -10.04
C ALA A 69 -8.42 -11.40 -9.69
N ASP A 70 -8.96 -11.01 -8.53
CA ASP A 70 -8.97 -9.63 -8.04
C ASP A 70 -7.77 -9.34 -7.13
N HIS A 71 -6.90 -10.31 -6.84
CA HIS A 71 -5.74 -10.11 -5.97
C HIS A 71 -4.81 -9.00 -6.49
N LEU A 72 -4.49 -8.02 -5.63
CA LEU A 72 -3.71 -6.81 -5.95
C LEU A 72 -4.34 -5.92 -7.01
N SER A 73 -5.63 -6.08 -7.31
CA SER A 73 -6.31 -5.14 -8.19
C SER A 73 -6.44 -3.80 -7.46
N PHE A 74 -5.86 -2.76 -8.05
CA PHE A 74 -6.01 -1.39 -7.59
C PHE A 74 -7.08 -0.67 -8.41
N ARG A 75 -7.99 0.02 -7.72
CA ARG A 75 -9.04 0.83 -8.34
C ARG A 75 -8.85 2.29 -7.96
N ASP A 76 -8.46 3.11 -8.94
CA ASP A 76 -8.17 4.53 -8.72
C ASP A 76 -9.40 5.34 -8.27
N SER A 77 -10.61 4.94 -8.67
CA SER A 77 -11.83 5.72 -8.42
C SER A 77 -12.17 5.90 -6.95
N ASP A 78 -11.83 4.91 -6.12
CA ASP A 78 -12.09 4.88 -4.68
C ASP A 78 -10.83 4.54 -3.87
N SER A 79 -9.66 4.54 -4.52
CA SER A 79 -8.37 4.13 -3.96
C SER A 79 -8.42 2.77 -3.26
N THR A 80 -9.19 1.82 -3.81
CA THR A 80 -9.38 0.50 -3.20
C THR A 80 -8.38 -0.50 -3.74
N VAL A 81 -7.78 -1.28 -2.83
CA VAL A 81 -6.89 -2.40 -3.14
C VAL A 81 -7.57 -3.69 -2.72
N MET A 82 -7.82 -4.57 -3.68
CA MET A 82 -8.40 -5.90 -3.41
C MET A 82 -7.28 -6.89 -3.08
N VAL A 83 -7.38 -7.59 -1.94
CA VAL A 83 -6.35 -8.55 -1.50
C VAL A 83 -6.97 -9.90 -1.21
N PHE A 84 -6.68 -10.88 -2.07
CA PHE A 84 -7.02 -12.27 -1.79
C PHE A 84 -6.30 -12.77 -0.54
N HIS A 85 -6.99 -13.33 0.46
CA HIS A 85 -6.38 -13.61 1.78
C HIS A 85 -6.39 -15.08 2.24
N HIS A 86 -7.03 -16.00 1.52
CA HIS A 86 -7.11 -17.40 1.95
C HIS A 86 -5.81 -18.18 1.65
N ALA A 87 -4.77 -17.96 2.46
CA ALA A 87 -3.50 -18.66 2.39
C ALA A 87 -3.63 -20.19 2.55
N SER A 88 -4.51 -20.65 3.44
CA SER A 88 -4.80 -22.07 3.67
C SER A 88 -5.41 -22.73 2.44
N PHE A 89 -6.24 -22.00 1.67
CA PHE A 89 -6.73 -22.47 0.38
C PHE A 89 -5.57 -22.66 -0.60
N LEU A 90 -4.69 -21.67 -0.75
CA LEU A 90 -3.53 -21.74 -1.65
C LEU A 90 -2.60 -22.90 -1.30
N LYS A 91 -2.29 -23.09 -0.01
CA LYS A 91 -1.49 -24.22 0.49
C LYS A 91 -2.11 -25.57 0.12
N ARG A 92 -3.44 -25.71 0.20
CA ARG A 92 -4.14 -26.94 -0.23
C ARG A 92 -4.16 -27.15 -1.73
N GLN A 93 -4.10 -26.08 -2.52
CA GLN A 93 -4.06 -26.16 -3.98
C GLN A 93 -2.64 -26.39 -4.52
N GLN A 94 -1.60 -26.43 -3.68
CA GLN A 94 -0.25 -26.76 -4.12
C GLN A 94 -0.22 -28.17 -4.73
N GLY A 95 0.22 -28.27 -5.98
CA GLY A 95 0.25 -29.53 -6.74
C GLY A 95 -1.04 -29.84 -7.51
N ASN A 96 -2.10 -29.04 -7.38
CA ASN A 96 -3.30 -29.18 -8.20
C ASN A 96 -3.05 -28.60 -9.60
N PRO A 97 -3.26 -29.37 -10.70
CA PRO A 97 -3.01 -28.88 -12.07
C PRO A 97 -3.93 -27.73 -12.51
N ILE A 98 -5.06 -27.51 -11.83
CA ILE A 98 -6.01 -26.43 -12.15
C ILE A 98 -5.34 -25.05 -12.12
N PHE A 99 -4.42 -24.83 -11.17
CA PHE A 99 -3.70 -23.57 -11.04
C PHE A 99 -2.24 -23.75 -11.45
N PRO A 100 -1.64 -22.77 -12.16
CA PRO A 100 -0.20 -22.75 -12.35
C PRO A 100 0.52 -22.76 -11.00
N ALA A 101 1.48 -23.68 -10.81
CA ALA A 101 2.20 -23.82 -9.54
C ALA A 101 2.96 -22.53 -9.15
N GLU A 102 3.48 -21.82 -10.16
CA GLU A 102 4.16 -20.53 -9.97
C GLU A 102 3.19 -19.45 -9.47
N LEU A 103 1.94 -19.41 -9.98
CA LEU A 103 0.91 -18.46 -9.53
C LEU A 103 0.60 -18.62 -8.05
N ILE A 104 0.42 -19.86 -7.57
CA ILE A 104 0.16 -20.14 -6.15
C ILE A 104 1.33 -19.66 -5.30
N THR A 105 2.54 -19.98 -5.72
CA THR A 105 3.78 -19.64 -5.01
C THR A 105 3.95 -18.11 -4.93
N GLU A 106 3.77 -17.42 -6.04
CA GLU A 106 3.81 -15.96 -6.08
C GLU A 106 2.73 -15.34 -5.21
N THR A 107 1.51 -15.87 -5.22
CA THR A 107 0.43 -15.36 -4.36
C THR A 107 0.77 -15.56 -2.87
N LEU A 108 1.38 -16.68 -2.48
CA LEU A 108 1.82 -16.85 -1.10
C LEU A 108 2.94 -15.86 -0.73
N HIS A 109 3.84 -15.53 -1.67
CA HIS A 109 4.88 -14.53 -1.47
C HIS A 109 4.33 -13.11 -1.35
N THR A 110 3.34 -12.72 -2.17
CA THR A 110 2.69 -11.40 -2.04
C THR A 110 1.99 -11.28 -0.69
N LEU A 111 1.36 -12.35 -0.20
CA LEU A 111 0.76 -12.38 1.13
C LEU A 111 1.80 -12.27 2.25
N SER A 112 2.96 -12.91 2.13
CA SER A 112 4.01 -12.76 3.14
C SER A 112 4.63 -11.35 3.15
N VAL A 113 4.60 -10.63 2.03
CA VAL A 113 4.97 -9.20 1.95
C VAL A 113 3.91 -8.32 2.62
N LEU A 114 2.63 -8.51 2.27
CA LEU A 114 1.53 -7.70 2.78
C LEU A 114 1.19 -7.96 4.25
N PHE A 115 1.37 -9.21 4.70
CA PHE A 115 1.05 -9.71 6.04
C PHE A 115 2.28 -10.41 6.64
N PRO A 116 3.31 -9.64 7.01
CA PRO A 116 4.56 -10.21 7.49
C PRO A 116 4.35 -10.99 8.81
N ARG A 117 5.07 -12.12 8.92
CA ARG A 117 5.03 -12.97 10.11
C ARG A 117 5.46 -12.20 11.35
N GLY A 118 4.68 -12.29 12.42
CA GLY A 118 4.97 -11.66 13.71
C GLY A 118 4.52 -10.20 13.83
N ASP A 119 3.94 -9.61 12.79
CA ASP A 119 3.35 -8.26 12.87
C ASP A 119 2.02 -8.29 13.64
N ARG A 120 2.11 -7.96 14.94
CA ARG A 120 0.96 -7.92 15.85
C ARG A 120 -0.05 -6.84 15.46
N ASP A 121 0.42 -5.76 14.88
CA ASP A 121 -0.43 -4.64 14.48
C ASP A 121 -1.21 -4.99 13.22
N ALA A 122 -0.55 -5.58 12.21
CA ALA A 122 -1.22 -6.09 11.02
C ALA A 122 -2.23 -7.18 11.38
N LYS A 123 -1.90 -8.08 12.32
CA LYS A 123 -2.84 -9.09 12.83
C LYS A 123 -4.05 -8.46 13.53
N ARG A 124 -3.85 -7.43 14.35
CA ARG A 124 -4.95 -6.70 14.99
C ARG A 124 -5.82 -5.96 13.98
N TRP A 125 -5.21 -5.38 12.94
CA TRP A 125 -5.92 -4.73 11.85
C TRP A 125 -6.74 -5.75 11.03
N TYR A 126 -6.17 -6.91 10.75
CA TYR A 126 -6.82 -8.00 10.02
C TYR A 126 -8.02 -8.57 10.79
N ASN A 127 -7.91 -8.74 12.10
CA ASN A 127 -9.01 -9.22 12.94
C ASN A 127 -10.16 -8.22 13.12
N LYS A 128 -10.03 -7.00 12.62
CA LYS A 128 -11.07 -5.94 12.68
C LYS A 128 -11.86 -5.79 11.38
N GLN A 129 -11.57 -6.62 10.37
CA GLN A 129 -12.32 -6.61 9.12
C GLN A 129 -13.76 -7.09 9.35
N GLU A 130 -14.67 -6.71 8.46
CA GLU A 130 -16.12 -6.82 8.65
C GLU A 130 -16.60 -8.28 8.85
N ASP A 131 -15.90 -9.25 8.25
CA ASP A 131 -16.27 -10.67 8.27
C ASP A 131 -15.23 -11.55 8.99
N PRO A 132 -15.21 -11.56 10.34
CA PRO A 132 -14.20 -12.29 11.12
C PRO A 132 -14.24 -13.82 10.94
N GLU A 133 -15.39 -14.37 10.56
CA GLU A 133 -15.58 -15.82 10.34
C GLU A 133 -14.93 -16.31 9.04
N GLU A 134 -14.72 -15.43 8.06
CA GLU A 134 -14.08 -15.77 6.79
C GLU A 134 -12.55 -15.60 6.82
N LEU A 135 -12.02 -14.99 7.89
CA LEU A 135 -10.60 -14.69 8.02
C LEU A 135 -9.75 -15.97 8.11
N ASP A 136 -8.64 -15.96 7.38
CA ASP A 136 -7.69 -17.06 7.34
C ASP A 136 -6.48 -16.74 8.22
N LEU A 137 -6.45 -17.29 9.42
CA LEU A 137 -5.33 -17.10 10.35
C LEU A 137 -4.00 -17.64 9.80
N GLY A 138 -4.04 -18.56 8.84
CA GLY A 138 -2.87 -19.10 8.15
C GLY A 138 -2.13 -18.07 7.28
N LEU A 139 -2.72 -16.89 7.08
CA LEU A 139 -2.15 -15.76 6.33
C LEU A 139 -0.81 -15.29 6.89
N PHE A 140 -0.63 -15.30 8.21
CA PHE A 140 0.62 -14.88 8.85
C PHE A 140 1.70 -15.97 8.87
N GLU A 141 1.42 -17.13 8.26
CA GLU A 141 2.30 -18.30 8.18
C GLU A 141 2.77 -18.59 6.74
N CYS A 142 2.70 -17.60 5.84
CA CYS A 142 3.10 -17.73 4.43
C CYS A 142 4.63 -17.77 4.20
N GLY A 143 5.44 -17.71 5.25
CA GLY A 143 6.90 -17.77 5.16
C GLY A 143 7.56 -16.39 5.18
N LEU A 144 8.78 -16.30 4.64
CA LEU A 144 9.53 -15.03 4.59
C LEU A 144 9.07 -14.15 3.41
N PRO A 145 9.03 -12.82 3.58
CA PRO A 145 8.62 -11.89 2.53
C PRO A 145 9.62 -11.87 1.37
N HIS A 146 9.17 -12.18 0.16
CA HIS A 146 9.97 -12.02 -1.05
C HIS A 146 9.83 -10.59 -1.58
N ARG A 147 10.75 -9.70 -1.18
CA ARG A 147 10.66 -8.25 -1.42
C ARG A 147 11.22 -7.78 -2.77
N ARG A 148 11.75 -8.70 -3.57
CA ARG A 148 12.28 -8.45 -4.91
C ARG A 148 11.15 -8.58 -5.92
N ILE A 149 10.81 -7.48 -6.59
CA ILE A 149 9.68 -7.44 -7.50
C ILE A 149 9.97 -8.22 -8.80
N GLU A 150 11.25 -8.36 -9.15
CA GLU A 150 11.72 -9.05 -10.37
C GLU A 150 11.37 -10.54 -10.38
N GLY A 151 11.10 -11.13 -9.20
CA GLY A 151 10.73 -12.53 -9.05
C GLY A 151 9.24 -12.82 -9.31
N TYR A 152 8.41 -11.79 -9.48
CA TYR A 152 6.98 -11.95 -9.75
C TYR A 152 6.72 -11.86 -11.25
N LYS A 153 5.96 -12.80 -11.80
CA LYS A 153 5.55 -12.85 -13.21
C LYS A 153 4.04 -12.65 -13.38
N TYR A 154 3.23 -13.17 -12.46
CA TYR A 154 1.77 -13.08 -12.56
C TYR A 154 1.24 -11.80 -11.92
N TRP A 155 1.87 -11.39 -10.81
CA TRP A 155 1.46 -10.21 -10.05
C TRP A 155 2.35 -8.99 -10.29
N HIS A 156 3.31 -9.09 -11.22
CA HIS A 156 4.33 -8.07 -11.48
C HIS A 156 3.72 -6.67 -11.67
N ASP A 157 2.91 -6.50 -12.72
CA ASP A 157 2.41 -5.19 -13.12
C ASP A 157 1.46 -4.61 -12.07
N ARG A 158 0.67 -5.46 -11.41
CA ARG A 158 -0.19 -5.04 -10.28
C ARG A 158 0.62 -4.57 -9.08
N LEU A 159 1.72 -5.26 -8.75
CA LEU A 159 2.65 -4.83 -7.71
C LEU A 159 3.35 -3.52 -8.06
N VAL A 160 3.76 -3.33 -9.33
CA VAL A 160 4.37 -2.09 -9.81
C VAL A 160 3.40 -0.93 -9.65
N ILE A 161 2.18 -1.05 -10.16
CA ILE A 161 1.13 -0.02 -10.06
C ILE A 161 0.85 0.31 -8.59
N LEU A 162 0.61 -0.72 -7.77
CA LEU A 162 0.29 -0.53 -6.37
C LEU A 162 1.44 0.11 -5.59
N LYS A 163 2.69 -0.27 -5.90
CA LYS A 163 3.87 0.29 -5.25
C LYS A 163 4.10 1.74 -5.66
N GLN A 164 3.93 2.05 -6.93
CA GLN A 164 4.02 3.42 -7.42
C GLN A 164 2.95 4.30 -6.77
N ALA A 165 1.70 3.85 -6.74
CA ALA A 165 0.62 4.55 -6.05
C ALA A 165 0.93 4.75 -4.56
N PHE A 166 1.49 3.75 -3.89
CA PHE A 166 1.89 3.84 -2.49
C PHE A 166 3.02 4.87 -2.28
N ASP A 167 4.02 4.93 -3.15
CA ASP A 167 5.11 5.90 -3.04
C ASP A 167 4.67 7.33 -3.39
N GLU A 168 3.72 7.48 -4.30
CA GLU A 168 3.13 8.78 -4.67
C GLU A 168 2.13 9.30 -3.62
N SER A 169 1.54 8.40 -2.83
CA SER A 169 0.58 8.79 -1.79
C SER A 169 1.24 9.66 -0.72
N ARG A 170 0.69 10.86 -0.49
CA ARG A 170 1.12 11.76 0.59
C ARG A 170 0.47 11.32 1.90
N PRO A 171 1.18 11.34 3.05
CA PRO A 171 0.56 11.02 4.34
C PRO A 171 -0.60 11.98 4.62
N ALA A 172 -1.81 11.44 4.72
CA ALA A 172 -3.05 12.23 4.83
C ALA A 172 -3.20 12.99 6.16
N THR A 173 -2.36 12.70 7.17
CA THR A 173 -2.48 13.27 8.52
C THR A 173 -1.16 13.84 9.04
N PHE A 174 -1.16 15.05 9.61
CA PHE A 174 0.03 15.67 10.24
C PHE A 174 0.70 14.81 11.33
N SER A 175 -0.07 13.94 12.01
CA SER A 175 0.49 12.94 12.94
C SER A 175 1.25 11.81 12.24
N GLN A 176 0.92 11.49 10.98
CA GLN A 176 1.62 10.50 10.17
C GLN A 176 2.91 11.10 9.60
N TRP A 177 2.88 12.38 9.20
CA TRP A 177 4.07 13.14 8.78
C TRP A 177 5.18 13.17 9.86
N TRP A 178 4.80 13.18 11.16
CA TRP A 178 5.76 13.09 12.27
C TRP A 178 6.47 11.73 12.42
N ASN A 179 5.82 10.63 12.00
CA ASN A 179 6.37 9.28 12.10
C ASN A 179 7.01 8.80 10.80
N ASP A 180 6.92 9.59 9.73
CA ASP A 180 7.45 9.25 8.42
C ASP A 180 8.91 9.69 8.30
N ARG A 181 9.82 8.71 8.24
CA ARG A 181 11.27 8.91 8.12
C ARG A 181 11.77 8.89 6.67
N ARG A 182 10.88 8.78 5.68
CA ARG A 182 11.26 8.65 4.27
C ARG A 182 11.92 9.90 3.69
N GLU A 183 11.63 11.09 4.23
CA GLU A 183 12.20 12.36 3.73
C GLU A 183 13.01 13.13 4.79
N GLY A 184 14.06 12.52 5.34
CA GLY A 184 14.91 13.17 6.33
C GLY A 184 15.50 14.52 5.87
N VAL A 185 15.71 14.73 4.57
CA VAL A 185 16.28 15.97 4.01
C VAL A 185 15.23 17.09 3.87
N GLN A 186 13.99 16.78 3.48
CA GLN A 186 12.92 17.81 3.41
C GLN A 186 12.49 18.27 4.80
N TRP A 187 12.51 17.37 5.79
CA TRP A 187 12.24 17.69 7.20
C TRP A 187 13.19 18.77 7.75
N TYR A 188 14.48 18.66 7.42
CA TYR A 188 15.49 19.63 7.84
C TYR A 188 15.27 21.01 7.21
N SER A 189 14.94 21.07 5.92
CA SER A 189 14.66 22.33 5.22
C SER A 189 13.45 23.06 5.79
N LEU A 190 12.38 22.33 6.15
CA LEU A 190 11.17 22.92 6.73
C LEU A 190 11.42 23.51 8.13
N TRP A 191 12.14 22.78 9.00
CA TRP A 191 12.49 23.30 10.33
C TRP A 191 13.49 24.46 10.26
N ILE A 192 14.41 24.44 9.29
CA ILE A 192 15.28 25.59 9.01
C ILE A 192 14.44 26.81 8.61
N ALA A 193 13.48 26.65 7.69
CA ALA A 193 12.64 27.74 7.23
C ALA A 193 11.79 28.33 8.37
N ILE A 194 11.22 27.48 9.23
CA ILE A 194 10.49 27.91 10.43
C ILE A 194 11.42 28.63 11.40
N ALA A 195 12.60 28.08 11.68
CA ALA A 195 13.58 28.69 12.57
C ALA A 195 14.01 30.07 12.06
N PHE A 196 14.28 30.21 10.76
CA PHE A 196 14.56 31.50 10.14
C PHE A 196 13.38 32.47 10.26
N THR A 197 12.16 32.02 9.97
CA THR A 197 10.97 32.89 10.04
C THR A 197 10.75 33.42 11.45
N VAL A 198 10.86 32.57 12.48
CA VAL A 198 10.75 32.96 13.88
C VAL A 198 11.89 33.90 14.28
N PHE A 199 13.12 33.59 13.89
CA PHE A 199 14.29 34.42 14.18
C PHE A 199 14.18 35.81 13.57
N PHE A 200 13.84 35.91 12.28
CA PHE A 200 13.64 37.19 11.61
C PHE A 200 12.45 37.95 12.20
N GLY A 201 11.34 37.27 12.51
CA GLY A 201 10.20 37.89 13.20
C GLY A 201 10.59 38.50 14.55
N LEU A 202 11.39 37.79 15.35
CA LEU A 202 11.87 38.27 16.65
C LEU A 202 12.79 39.50 16.51
N VAL A 203 13.75 39.44 15.57
CA VAL A 203 14.65 40.57 15.30
C VAL A 203 13.87 41.81 14.86
N GLN A 204 12.86 41.65 14.00
CA GLN A 204 12.00 42.75 13.56
C GLN A 204 11.18 43.33 14.73
N SER A 205 10.65 42.47 15.60
CA SER A 205 9.92 42.90 16.80
C SER A 205 10.80 43.73 17.75
N ILE A 206 12.04 43.30 17.98
CA ILE A 206 13.00 44.02 18.84
C ILE A 206 13.37 45.36 18.22
N LYS A 207 13.67 45.39 16.92
CA LYS A 207 13.98 46.63 16.20
C LYS A 207 12.81 47.61 16.22
N GLY A 208 11.58 47.12 16.03
CA GLY A 208 10.37 47.93 16.15
C GLY A 208 10.20 48.51 17.55
N ALA A 209 10.39 47.70 18.60
CA ALA A 209 10.31 48.16 19.98
C ALA A 209 11.37 49.23 20.30
N LEU A 210 12.62 49.06 19.84
CA LEU A 210 13.69 50.05 20.00
C LEU A 210 13.42 51.34 19.21
N GLN A 211 12.89 51.23 17.99
CA GLN A 211 12.53 52.39 17.18
C GLN A 211 11.43 53.22 17.84
N VAL A 212 10.41 52.56 18.39
CA VAL A 212 9.36 53.23 19.17
C VAL A 212 9.97 53.89 20.41
N TYR A 213 10.77 53.16 21.19
CA TYR A 213 11.42 53.68 22.39
C TYR A 213 12.29 54.93 22.12
N ASN A 214 13.14 54.89 21.09
CA ASN A 214 13.97 56.03 20.69
C ASN A 214 13.15 57.20 20.12
N GLY A 215 12.01 56.92 19.49
CA GLY A 215 11.06 57.96 19.08
C GLY A 215 10.38 58.68 20.25
N TRP A 216 10.13 57.96 21.34
CA TRP A 216 9.60 58.53 22.60
C TRP A 216 10.66 59.27 23.42
N HIS A 217 11.95 58.91 23.28
CA HIS A 217 13.07 59.57 23.94
C HIS A 217 14.13 60.06 22.92
N PRO A 218 13.88 61.15 22.17
CA PRO A 218 14.88 61.71 21.28
C PRO A 218 16.09 62.21 22.11
N THR A 219 17.27 61.68 21.81
CA THR A 219 18.53 62.19 22.38
C THR A 219 18.68 63.67 22.02
N PRO A 220 18.88 64.59 22.99
CA PRO A 220 19.11 65.99 22.68
C PRO A 220 20.42 66.10 21.90
N ILE A 221 20.32 66.73 20.72
CA ILE A 221 21.47 67.02 19.85
C ILE A 221 22.32 68.07 20.60
N SER A 222 23.55 67.71 20.97
CA SER A 222 24.58 68.64 21.44
C SER A 222 25.35 69.23 20.27
#